data_AF-E2GK10-F1
#
_entry.id   AF-E2GK10-F1
#
_cell.length_a   1.000
_cell.length_b   1.000
_cell.length_c   1.000
_cell.angle_alpha   90.00
_cell.angle_beta   90.00
_cell.angle_gamma   90.00
#
_symmetry.space_group_name_H-M   'P 1'
#
loop_
_entity.id
_entity.type
_entity.pdbx_description
1 polymer ?
#
loop_
_entity_poly.entity_id
_entity_poly.type
_entity_poly.pdbx_seq_one_letter_code
_entity_poly.pdbx_strand_id
1 'polypeptide(L)'
;LGEFKNERKLQRFDRSFLEGLCNLTIEQFRIAYLDKFSGDDTDLFNCLANASVISLLSISLGSLQALLKDFRWQHLEIINCDFDKFPALKLSSLKKFVFTDNKDISTFTEFQLPSLQYLDLKRNHLSFKGCCSHTDFGTTNLKHLDLSFNDVITLGSNFMGL
;
A
#
# COMPACT_ATOMS: atom_id res chain seq x y z
N LEU A 1 -4.13 -15.87 -2.66
CA LEU A 1 -5.56 -15.84 -3.05
C LEU A 1 -5.71 -14.98 -4.31
N GLY A 2 -6.77 -15.16 -5.09
CA GLY A 2 -6.97 -14.34 -6.28
C GLY A 2 -7.64 -15.09 -7.41
N GLU A 3 -7.82 -14.39 -8.53
CA GLU A 3 -8.44 -14.92 -9.74
C GLU A 3 -7.55 -14.71 -10.96
N PHE A 4 -7.99 -15.22 -12.11
CA PHE A 4 -7.37 -14.93 -13.40
C PHE A 4 -8.25 -13.95 -14.16
N LYS A 5 -7.64 -12.93 -14.78
CA LYS A 5 -8.34 -11.91 -15.58
C LYS A 5 -9.26 -12.51 -16.66
N ASN A 6 -8.88 -13.67 -17.20
CA ASN A 6 -9.54 -14.31 -18.33
C ASN A 6 -10.47 -15.47 -17.93
N GLU A 7 -10.73 -15.67 -16.64
CA GLU A 7 -11.58 -16.73 -16.13
C GLU A 7 -12.89 -16.18 -15.53
N ARG A 8 -13.78 -17.09 -15.11
CA ARG A 8 -14.96 -16.70 -14.33
C ARG A 8 -14.52 -16.06 -13.03
N LYS A 9 -15.02 -14.86 -12.81
CA LYS A 9 -14.74 -14.06 -11.61
C LYS A 9 -15.81 -14.26 -10.54
N LEU A 10 -15.41 -14.05 -9.30
CA LEU A 10 -16.26 -13.92 -8.15
C LEU A 10 -17.20 -12.75 -8.39
N GLN A 11 -18.51 -13.00 -8.31
CA GLN A 11 -19.51 -11.95 -8.48
C GLN A 11 -19.40 -10.87 -7.40
N ARG A 12 -18.82 -11.21 -6.24
CA ARG A 12 -18.67 -10.30 -5.11
C ARG A 12 -17.41 -10.61 -4.31
N PHE A 13 -16.61 -9.57 -4.09
CA PHE A 13 -15.55 -9.56 -3.08
C PHE A 13 -15.98 -8.61 -1.95
N ASP A 14 -16.11 -9.16 -0.74
CA ASP A 14 -16.40 -8.41 0.48
C ASP A 14 -15.59 -8.96 1.66
N ARG A 15 -15.75 -8.34 2.84
CA ARG A 15 -14.99 -8.67 4.05
C ARG A 15 -15.10 -10.14 4.45
N SER A 16 -16.24 -10.79 4.21
CA SER A 16 -16.47 -12.18 4.64
C SER A 16 -15.49 -13.16 3.97
N PHE A 17 -14.94 -12.78 2.81
CA PHE A 17 -13.99 -13.60 2.07
C PHE A 17 -12.69 -13.87 2.84
N LEU A 18 -12.31 -12.98 3.75
CA LEU A 18 -11.07 -13.10 4.53
C LEU A 18 -11.30 -13.55 5.98
N GLU A 19 -12.55 -13.70 6.44
CA GLU A 19 -12.85 -14.03 7.84
C GLU A 19 -12.30 -15.40 8.26
N GLY A 20 -12.35 -16.38 7.36
CA GLY A 20 -11.79 -17.72 7.63
C GLY A 20 -10.28 -17.72 7.89
N LEU A 21 -9.56 -16.67 7.44
CA LEU A 21 -8.12 -16.55 7.65
C LEU A 21 -7.74 -16.25 9.11
N CYS A 22 -8.69 -15.76 9.91
CA CYS A 22 -8.45 -15.44 11.33
C CYS A 22 -8.04 -16.67 12.16
N ASN A 23 -8.37 -17.87 11.69
CA ASN A 23 -8.03 -19.13 12.36
C ASN A 23 -6.69 -19.72 11.91
N LEU A 24 -5.95 -19.00 11.06
CA LEU A 24 -4.69 -19.45 10.49
C LEU A 24 -3.54 -18.57 11.00
N THR A 25 -2.37 -19.17 11.14
CA THR A 25 -1.12 -18.41 11.29
C THR A 25 -0.53 -18.16 9.90
N ILE A 26 -0.53 -16.90 9.48
CA ILE A 26 -0.10 -16.50 8.14
C ILE A 26 1.10 -15.56 8.26
N GLU A 27 2.25 -15.99 7.77
CA GLU A 27 3.46 -15.16 7.74
C GLU A 27 3.45 -14.20 6.54
N GLN A 28 3.02 -14.69 5.38
CA GLN A 28 2.97 -13.94 4.13
C GLN A 28 1.63 -14.14 3.44
N PHE A 29 1.02 -13.05 3.02
CA PHE A 29 -0.24 -13.06 2.32
C PHE A 29 -0.14 -12.30 1.01
N ARG A 30 -0.63 -12.92 -0.06
CA ARG A 30 -0.74 -12.31 -1.38
C ARG A 30 -2.14 -12.49 -1.94
N ILE A 31 -2.70 -11.40 -2.45
CA ILE A 31 -3.97 -11.38 -3.15
C ILE A 31 -3.81 -10.72 -4.52
N ALA A 32 -4.35 -11.36 -5.55
CA ALA A 32 -4.15 -10.94 -6.93
C ALA A 32 -5.46 -10.94 -7.73
N TYR A 33 -5.66 -9.96 -8.60
CA TYR A 33 -6.74 -9.94 -9.60
C TYR A 33 -8.11 -10.26 -9.00
N LEU A 34 -8.63 -9.36 -8.17
CA LEU A 34 -10.01 -9.43 -7.70
C LEU A 34 -10.83 -8.31 -8.32
N ASP A 35 -12.11 -8.60 -8.57
CA ASP A 35 -13.08 -7.57 -8.89
C ASP A 35 -13.23 -6.57 -7.73
N LYS A 36 -13.81 -5.41 -8.07
CA LYS A 36 -13.92 -4.26 -7.16
C LYS A 36 -14.51 -4.68 -5.81
N PHE A 37 -13.81 -4.33 -4.74
CA PHE A 37 -14.29 -4.59 -3.38
C PHE A 37 -15.62 -3.87 -3.14
N SER A 38 -16.56 -4.59 -2.52
CA SER A 38 -17.90 -4.09 -2.22
C SER A 38 -18.11 -3.91 -0.72
N GLY A 39 -18.43 -2.68 -0.31
CA GLY A 39 -18.75 -2.35 1.08
C GLY A 39 -17.66 -1.56 1.81
N ASP A 40 -17.71 -1.60 3.14
CA ASP A 40 -16.74 -0.96 4.03
C ASP A 40 -15.47 -1.80 4.15
N ASP A 41 -14.31 -1.19 3.86
CA ASP A 41 -13.01 -1.85 3.86
C ASP A 41 -12.27 -1.71 5.20
N THR A 42 -12.78 -0.93 6.16
CA THR A 42 -12.11 -0.60 7.44
C THR A 42 -11.54 -1.82 8.18
N ASP A 43 -12.22 -2.95 8.11
CA ASP A 43 -11.86 -4.19 8.80
C ASP A 43 -11.37 -5.31 7.89
N LEU A 44 -11.21 -5.05 6.59
CA LEU A 44 -10.95 -6.07 5.57
C LEU A 44 -9.76 -6.96 5.92
N PHE A 45 -8.67 -6.36 6.43
CA PHE A 45 -7.42 -7.07 6.71
C PHE A 45 -7.23 -7.46 8.19
N ASN A 46 -8.26 -7.39 9.03
CA ASN A 46 -8.12 -7.69 10.47
C ASN A 46 -7.56 -9.10 10.74
N CYS A 47 -7.95 -10.10 9.95
CA CYS A 47 -7.43 -11.47 10.08
C CYS A 47 -5.95 -11.59 9.70
N LEU A 48 -5.39 -10.58 9.03
CA LEU A 48 -4.00 -10.52 8.59
C LEU A 48 -3.18 -9.55 9.43
N ALA A 49 -3.70 -9.06 10.56
CA ALA A 49 -3.05 -8.03 11.38
C ALA A 49 -1.64 -8.42 11.88
N ASN A 50 -1.39 -9.72 12.03
CA ASN A 50 -0.13 -10.28 12.51
C ASN A 50 0.78 -10.83 11.40
N ALA A 51 0.37 -10.74 10.13
CA ALA A 51 1.22 -11.16 9.02
C ALA A 51 2.46 -10.26 8.92
N SER A 52 3.56 -10.80 8.43
CA SER A 52 4.80 -10.05 8.22
C SER A 52 4.83 -9.38 6.85
N VAL A 53 4.33 -10.08 5.82
CA VAL A 53 4.34 -9.61 4.43
C VAL A 53 2.93 -9.60 3.85
N ILE A 54 2.52 -8.47 3.28
CA ILE A 54 1.28 -8.33 2.51
C ILE A 54 1.60 -7.88 1.09
N SER A 55 1.03 -8.57 0.10
CA SER A 55 1.10 -8.16 -1.30
C SER A 55 -0.29 -8.07 -1.92
N LEU A 56 -0.62 -6.90 -2.43
CA LEU A 56 -1.85 -6.59 -3.16
C LEU A 56 -1.49 -6.37 -4.62
N LEU A 57 -2.00 -7.21 -5.53
CA LEU A 57 -1.68 -7.12 -6.95
C LEU A 57 -2.94 -6.99 -7.79
N SER A 58 -3.03 -5.97 -8.64
CA SER A 58 -4.11 -5.87 -9.63
C SER A 58 -5.51 -5.94 -9.02
N ILE A 59 -5.70 -5.29 -7.87
CA ILE A 59 -7.00 -5.18 -7.21
C ILE A 59 -7.52 -3.74 -7.31
N SER A 60 -8.85 -3.58 -7.35
CA SER A 60 -9.50 -2.26 -7.27
C SER A 60 -10.13 -2.12 -5.88
N LEU A 61 -9.58 -1.21 -5.07
CA LEU A 61 -10.07 -0.87 -3.74
C LEU A 61 -10.39 0.63 -3.74
N GLY A 62 -11.47 1.05 -3.07
CA GLY A 62 -11.86 2.46 -3.05
C GLY A 62 -10.90 3.32 -2.21
N SER A 63 -11.31 3.64 -0.98
CA SER A 63 -10.60 4.61 -0.15
C SER A 63 -9.49 4.05 0.75
N LEU A 64 -9.33 2.72 0.84
CA LEU A 64 -8.31 2.03 1.64
C LEU A 64 -8.31 2.41 3.13
N GLN A 65 -9.48 2.58 3.77
CA GLN A 65 -9.53 2.89 5.21
C GLN A 65 -8.87 1.79 6.05
N ALA A 66 -8.88 0.55 5.55
CA ALA A 66 -8.21 -0.60 6.15
C ALA A 66 -6.74 -0.29 6.54
N LEU A 67 -6.03 0.50 5.71
CA LEU A 67 -4.59 0.76 5.88
C LEU A 67 -4.27 1.87 6.89
N LEU A 68 -5.28 2.50 7.48
CA LEU A 68 -5.12 3.45 8.58
C LEU A 68 -4.83 2.77 9.92
N LYS A 69 -5.07 1.46 10.01
CA LYS A 69 -4.78 0.68 11.21
C LYS A 69 -3.32 0.30 11.28
N ASP A 70 -2.77 0.38 12.49
CA ASP A 70 -1.39 0.00 12.76
C ASP A 70 -1.24 -1.53 12.85
N PHE A 71 -1.11 -2.18 11.70
CA PHE A 71 -0.82 -3.61 11.61
C PHE A 71 0.67 -3.91 11.86
N ARG A 72 0.98 -5.16 12.23
CA ARG A 72 2.36 -5.62 12.48
C ARG A 72 3.16 -5.92 11.21
N TRP A 73 2.67 -5.45 10.06
CA TRP A 73 3.27 -5.71 8.76
C TRP A 73 4.66 -5.08 8.70
N GLN A 74 5.62 -5.85 8.19
CA GLN A 74 6.99 -5.40 7.98
C GLN A 74 7.26 -5.08 6.51
N HIS A 75 6.50 -5.70 5.60
CA HIS A 75 6.59 -5.50 4.16
C HIS A 75 5.20 -5.40 3.54
N LEU A 76 4.96 -4.32 2.79
CA LEU A 76 3.75 -4.09 2.03
C LEU A 76 4.09 -3.86 0.56
N GLU A 77 3.47 -4.64 -0.32
CA GLU A 77 3.52 -4.45 -1.77
C GLU A 77 2.12 -4.12 -2.28
N ILE A 78 2.01 -3.06 -3.08
CA ILE A 78 0.79 -2.65 -3.76
C ILE A 78 1.16 -2.36 -5.21
N ILE A 79 0.76 -3.27 -6.10
CA ILE A 79 1.26 -3.30 -7.48
C ILE A 79 0.10 -3.36 -8.47
N ASN A 80 0.09 -2.44 -9.43
CA ASN A 80 -0.92 -2.39 -10.50
C ASN A 80 -2.37 -2.33 -9.98
N CYS A 81 -2.57 -1.73 -8.82
CA CYS A 81 -3.88 -1.55 -8.21
C CYS A 81 -4.51 -0.22 -8.65
N ASP A 82 -5.82 -0.14 -8.43
CA ASP A 82 -6.65 1.03 -8.72
C ASP A 82 -7.24 1.53 -7.40
N PHE A 83 -7.02 2.81 -7.11
CA PHE A 83 -7.45 3.46 -5.87
C PHE A 83 -8.05 4.83 -6.15
N ASP A 84 -9.08 5.19 -5.37
CA ASP A 84 -9.68 6.51 -5.49
C ASP A 84 -8.72 7.62 -5.01
N LYS A 85 -7.78 7.29 -4.11
CA LYS A 85 -6.81 8.22 -3.49
C LYS A 85 -5.50 7.51 -3.12
N PHE A 86 -4.42 8.28 -3.02
CA PHE A 86 -3.16 7.80 -2.45
C PHE A 86 -3.38 7.34 -0.99
N PRO A 87 -2.85 6.18 -0.57
CA PRO A 87 -3.10 5.66 0.76
C PRO A 87 -2.38 6.47 1.83
N ALA A 88 -3.13 6.95 2.83
CA ALA A 88 -2.56 7.48 4.05
C ALA A 88 -2.15 6.30 4.96
N LEU A 89 -0.85 6.01 5.04
CA LEU A 89 -0.36 4.86 5.80
C LEU A 89 0.10 5.25 7.20
N LYS A 90 -0.35 4.47 8.19
CA LYS A 90 0.09 4.55 9.59
C LYS A 90 0.45 3.17 10.10
N LEU A 91 1.65 2.71 9.73
CA LEU A 91 2.16 1.36 10.03
C LEU A 91 3.53 1.48 10.71
N SER A 92 3.54 1.41 12.03
CA SER A 92 4.72 1.62 12.88
C SER A 92 5.80 0.57 12.65
N SER A 93 5.41 -0.65 12.28
CA SER A 93 6.31 -1.79 12.07
C SER A 93 6.84 -1.93 10.64
N LEU A 94 6.32 -1.13 9.70
CA LEU A 94 6.62 -1.29 8.28
C LEU A 94 8.04 -0.84 7.95
N LYS A 95 8.85 -1.77 7.43
CA LYS A 95 10.24 -1.52 7.04
C LYS A 95 10.41 -1.36 5.54
N LYS A 96 9.55 -2.01 4.75
CA LYS A 96 9.60 -1.98 3.29
C LYS A 96 8.21 -1.69 2.73
N PHE A 97 8.14 -0.65 1.91
CA PHE A 97 6.94 -0.32 1.16
C PHE A 97 7.25 -0.24 -0.33
N VAL A 98 6.52 -1.02 -1.11
CA VAL A 98 6.55 -1.03 -2.57
C VAL A 98 5.16 -0.64 -3.06
N PHE A 99 5.08 0.48 -3.75
CA PHE A 99 3.86 0.99 -4.36
C PHE A 99 4.21 1.30 -5.80
N THR A 100 3.89 0.43 -6.76
CA THR A 100 4.34 0.61 -8.15
C THR A 100 3.27 0.28 -9.18
N ASP A 101 3.34 0.93 -10.33
CA ASP A 101 2.45 0.70 -11.47
C ASP A 101 0.96 0.96 -11.14
N ASN A 102 0.65 1.69 -10.06
CA ASN A 102 -0.74 1.97 -9.66
C ASN A 102 -1.32 3.12 -10.49
N LYS A 103 -2.62 3.05 -10.74
CA LYS A 103 -3.34 3.98 -11.62
C LYS A 103 -4.06 5.07 -10.84
N ASP A 104 -4.37 6.15 -11.56
CA ASP A 104 -5.32 7.19 -11.15
C ASP A 104 -4.98 7.95 -9.85
N ILE A 105 -3.72 7.89 -9.43
CA ILE A 105 -3.23 8.65 -8.28
C ILE A 105 -2.22 9.72 -8.70
N SER A 106 -2.65 10.98 -8.71
CA SER A 106 -1.81 12.08 -9.16
C SER A 106 -1.02 12.77 -8.05
N THR A 107 -1.37 12.59 -6.77
CA THR A 107 -0.87 13.44 -5.69
C THR A 107 -0.40 12.63 -4.49
N PHE A 108 0.86 12.83 -4.12
CA PHE A 108 1.46 12.25 -2.92
C PHE A 108 0.78 12.78 -1.64
N THR A 109 0.65 11.91 -0.63
CA THR A 109 0.22 12.28 0.74
C THR A 109 1.26 11.76 1.73
N GLU A 110 1.51 12.53 2.78
CA GLU A 110 2.49 12.20 3.83
C GLU A 110 2.21 10.85 4.50
N PHE A 111 3.27 10.19 4.95
CA PHE A 111 3.22 8.91 5.65
C PHE A 111 3.56 9.02 7.14
N GLN A 112 3.06 8.07 7.94
CA GLN A 112 3.48 7.85 9.33
C GLN A 112 4.12 6.46 9.48
N LEU A 113 5.35 6.32 8.97
CA LEU A 113 6.06 5.04 8.87
C LEU A 113 7.43 5.09 9.57
N PRO A 114 7.50 5.16 10.92
CA PRO A 114 8.74 5.41 11.66
C PRO A 114 9.86 4.38 11.40
N SER A 115 9.50 3.12 11.14
CA SER A 115 10.45 2.04 10.89
C SER A 115 10.88 1.88 9.42
N LEU A 116 10.40 2.72 8.51
CA LEU A 116 10.61 2.56 7.07
C LEU A 116 12.08 2.69 6.68
N GLN A 117 12.59 1.70 5.94
CA GLN A 117 13.98 1.65 5.47
C GLN A 117 14.06 1.56 3.95
N TYR A 118 13.00 1.11 3.29
CA TYR A 118 12.94 0.93 1.84
C TYR A 118 11.61 1.45 1.31
N LEU A 119 11.66 2.42 0.42
CA LEU A 119 10.51 3.01 -0.26
C LEU A 119 10.71 2.96 -1.77
N ASP A 120 9.80 2.28 -2.46
CA ASP A 120 9.74 2.27 -3.92
C ASP A 120 8.36 2.77 -4.36
N LEU A 121 8.32 3.96 -4.93
CA LEU A 121 7.13 4.63 -5.46
C LEU A 121 7.21 4.78 -6.99
N LYS A 122 7.99 3.96 -7.70
CA LYS A 122 8.18 4.15 -9.14
C LYS A 122 6.93 3.86 -9.96
N ARG A 123 6.84 4.50 -11.12
CA ARG A 123 5.79 4.23 -12.14
C ARG A 123 4.35 4.42 -11.66
N ASN A 124 4.08 5.45 -10.86
CA ASN A 124 2.72 5.74 -10.41
C ASN A 124 2.16 7.05 -10.97
N HIS A 125 2.85 7.70 -11.90
CA HIS A 125 2.45 9.02 -12.43
C HIS A 125 2.26 10.09 -11.33
N LEU A 126 2.98 9.95 -10.21
CA LEU A 126 2.82 10.84 -9.07
C LEU A 126 3.36 12.24 -9.39
N SER A 127 2.62 13.26 -8.97
CA SER A 127 3.15 14.59 -8.77
C SER A 127 3.46 14.81 -7.29
N PHE A 128 4.71 15.08 -6.97
CA PHE A 128 5.21 15.31 -5.62
C PHE A 128 5.80 16.72 -5.51
N LYS A 129 5.05 17.62 -4.88
CA LYS A 129 5.48 18.98 -4.59
C LYS A 129 6.19 19.03 -3.23
N GLY A 130 7.40 19.60 -3.19
CA GLY A 130 8.09 19.87 -1.93
C GLY A 130 9.01 18.74 -1.44
N CYS A 131 9.26 17.73 -2.26
CA CYS A 131 10.12 16.58 -1.90
C CYS A 131 11.56 17.04 -1.58
N CYS A 132 12.34 16.39 -0.73
CA CYS A 132 11.99 15.29 0.18
C CYS A 132 12.67 15.49 1.54
N SER A 133 12.05 15.01 2.61
CA SER A 133 12.51 15.11 3.99
C SER A 133 11.88 14.04 4.88
N HIS A 134 12.37 13.91 6.10
CA HIS A 134 11.82 12.96 7.08
C HIS A 134 10.34 13.19 7.42
N THR A 135 9.82 14.42 7.27
CA THR A 135 8.39 14.71 7.52
C THR A 135 7.48 14.18 6.41
N ASP A 136 7.99 14.04 5.19
CA ASP A 136 7.22 13.48 4.07
C ASP A 136 6.92 11.99 4.27
N PHE A 137 7.91 11.22 4.74
CA PHE A 137 7.81 9.76 4.89
C PHE A 137 7.59 9.31 6.35
N GLY A 138 7.70 10.23 7.31
CA GLY A 138 7.58 9.94 8.73
C GLY A 138 8.70 9.03 9.26
N THR A 139 9.89 9.05 8.65
CA THR A 139 11.04 8.22 9.03
C THR A 139 12.36 8.96 8.89
N THR A 140 13.34 8.54 9.68
CA THR A 140 14.76 8.93 9.57
C THR A 140 15.68 7.74 9.33
N ASN A 141 15.11 6.60 8.91
CA ASN A 141 15.82 5.33 8.77
C ASN A 141 15.94 4.91 7.30
N LEU A 142 15.66 5.81 6.35
CA LEU A 142 15.47 5.46 4.95
C LEU A 142 16.83 5.17 4.30
N LYS A 143 16.96 3.98 3.72
CA LYS A 143 18.19 3.52 3.04
C LYS A 143 18.02 3.40 1.53
N HIS A 144 16.78 3.32 1.07
CA HIS A 144 16.43 3.21 -0.33
C HIS A 144 15.19 4.02 -0.65
N LEU A 145 15.28 4.84 -1.69
CA LEU A 145 14.19 5.65 -2.22
C LEU A 145 14.21 5.57 -3.75
N ASP A 146 13.14 5.04 -4.34
CA ASP A 146 12.93 5.04 -5.79
C ASP A 146 11.66 5.85 -6.12
N LEU A 147 11.84 6.97 -6.82
CA LEU A 147 10.76 7.82 -7.33
C LEU A 147 10.75 7.84 -8.87
N SER A 148 11.43 6.91 -9.54
CA SER A 148 11.60 6.90 -10.99
C SER A 148 10.27 6.74 -11.74
N PHE A 149 10.21 7.23 -12.97
CA PHE A 149 9.02 7.11 -13.84
C PHE A 149 7.72 7.66 -13.22
N ASN A 150 7.82 8.68 -12.37
CA ASN A 150 6.70 9.52 -11.97
C ASN A 150 6.65 10.79 -12.85
N ASP A 151 5.63 11.62 -12.66
CA ASP A 151 5.38 12.78 -13.52
C ASP A 151 6.23 13.99 -13.07
N VAL A 152 5.74 14.79 -12.12
CA VAL A 152 6.41 16.02 -11.67
C VAL A 152 6.88 15.91 -10.23
N ILE A 153 8.19 15.93 -10.00
CA ILE A 153 8.78 15.97 -8.66
C ILE A 153 9.48 17.32 -8.49
N THR A 154 8.92 18.19 -7.65
CA THR A 154 9.51 19.49 -7.32
C THR A 154 10.30 19.36 -6.03
N LEU A 155 11.61 19.65 -6.10
CA LEU A 155 12.46 19.69 -4.93
C LEU A 155 12.13 20.94 -4.09
N GLY A 156 11.67 20.74 -2.86
CA GLY A 156 11.45 21.79 -1.86
C GLY A 156 12.29 21.61 -0.59
N SER A 157 12.97 20.47 -0.46
CA SER A 157 13.87 20.16 0.66
C SER A 157 15.15 19.50 0.16
N ASN A 158 16.15 19.45 1.02
CA ASN A 158 17.50 18.93 0.75
C ASN A 158 17.75 17.55 1.38
N PHE A 159 16.71 16.72 1.51
CA PHE A 159 16.80 15.34 2.01
C PHE A 159 17.22 15.24 3.48
N MET A 160 17.15 16.34 4.23
CA MET A 160 17.58 16.36 5.64
C MET A 160 16.73 15.44 6.52
N GLY A 161 17.44 14.59 7.26
CA GLY A 161 16.87 13.69 8.24
C GLY A 161 16.31 12.39 7.67
N LEU A 162 16.40 12.13 6.35
CA LEU A 162 16.03 10.85 5.76
C LEU A 162 16.97 9.70 6.16
#